data_AF-A0A098G625-F1
#
_entry.id   AF-A0A098G625-F1
#
_cell.length_a   1.000
_cell.length_b   1.000
_cell.length_c   1.000
_cell.angle_alpha   90.00
_cell.angle_beta   90.00
_cell.angle_gamma   90.00
#
_symmetry.space_group_name_H-M   'P 1'
#
loop_
_entity.id
_entity.type
_entity.pdbx_description
1 polymer ?
#
loop_
_entity_poly.entity_id
_entity_poly.type
_entity_poly.pdbx_seq_one_letter_code
_entity_poly.pdbx_strand_id
1 'polypeptide(L)'
;MNFALILVLLSFISGFIYLLDIIFWAKKRAPGQKPGHIIEYSRSFFPVFFIVLLLRSFLVEPFRIPSGSLEPTLLVGDFVAVNKFAYGLKLPVLETEVVPISNPKTGEIAVFRWPPDPTYDYIKRVIGIPGDKVSYHNKTLTINGKEATRTFVEYTIDESSGKAVAKYKENLNGVVHDIFIRADVPSVDFDIVVPEGNYFMMGDNRDDSADSRYWGYVPNAYLRGKAFLVWMSWNSKTDNLRWSKIGRLIH
;
A
#
# COMPACT_ATOMS: atom_id res chain seq x y z
N MET A 1 -10.81 -10.97 -12.80
CA MET A 1 -11.85 -11.58 -11.93
C MET A 1 -11.60 -11.14 -10.50
N ASN A 2 -12.58 -10.49 -9.84
CA ASN A 2 -12.36 -9.89 -8.52
C ASN A 2 -12.33 -10.98 -7.45
N PHE A 3 -11.14 -11.35 -6.99
CA PHE A 3 -10.96 -12.37 -5.95
C PHE A 3 -11.75 -12.03 -4.67
N ALA A 4 -12.04 -10.75 -4.39
CA ALA A 4 -12.84 -10.35 -3.22
C ALA A 4 -14.31 -10.72 -3.40
N LEU A 5 -14.86 -10.52 -4.60
CA LEU A 5 -16.23 -10.91 -4.92
C LEU A 5 -16.43 -12.43 -4.79
N ILE A 6 -15.47 -13.21 -5.26
CA ILE A 6 -15.51 -14.68 -5.11
C ILE A 6 -15.56 -15.05 -3.63
N LEU A 7 -14.72 -14.43 -2.80
CA LEU A 7 -14.66 -14.74 -1.38
C LEU A 7 -15.93 -14.33 -0.63
N VAL A 8 -16.55 -13.20 -1.01
CA VAL A 8 -17.87 -12.78 -0.51
C VAL A 8 -18.94 -13.81 -0.87
N LEU A 9 -19.00 -14.24 -2.14
CA LEU A 9 -19.98 -15.23 -2.60
C LEU A 9 -19.79 -16.58 -1.91
N LEU A 10 -18.54 -17.06 -1.78
CA LEU A 10 -18.22 -18.31 -1.08
C LEU A 10 -18.61 -18.23 0.41
N SER A 11 -18.30 -17.12 1.08
CA SER A 11 -18.69 -16.90 2.48
C SER A 11 -20.20 -16.84 2.64
N PHE A 12 -20.89 -16.13 1.74
CA PHE A 12 -22.35 -15.98 1.78
C PHE A 12 -23.06 -17.32 1.54
N ILE A 13 -22.69 -18.05 0.49
CA ILE A 13 -23.32 -19.34 0.14
C ILE A 13 -23.07 -20.37 1.24
N SER A 14 -21.82 -20.54 1.68
CA SER A 14 -21.49 -21.50 2.75
C SER A 14 -22.14 -21.13 4.09
N GLY A 15 -22.17 -19.84 4.43
CA GLY A 15 -22.85 -19.34 5.62
C GLY A 15 -24.36 -19.53 5.57
N PHE A 16 -24.98 -19.29 4.41
CA PHE A 16 -26.42 -19.47 4.21
C PHE A 16 -26.82 -20.94 4.33
N ILE A 17 -26.08 -21.86 3.70
CA ILE A 17 -26.30 -23.31 3.83
C ILE A 17 -26.11 -23.76 5.28
N TYR A 18 -25.07 -23.27 5.95
CA TYR A 18 -24.83 -23.59 7.36
C TYR A 18 -25.94 -23.06 8.28
N LEU A 19 -26.47 -21.86 8.02
CA LEU A 19 -27.57 -21.27 8.76
C LEU A 19 -28.88 -22.07 8.57
N LEU A 20 -29.22 -22.42 7.33
CA LEU A 20 -30.38 -23.28 7.03
C LEU A 20 -30.25 -24.65 7.69
N ASP A 21 -29.03 -25.18 7.77
CA ASP A 21 -28.77 -26.42 8.46
C ASP A 21 -29.10 -26.33 9.96
N ILE A 22 -28.60 -25.30 10.64
CA ILE A 22 -28.87 -25.06 12.07
C ILE A 22 -30.37 -24.90 12.33
N ILE A 23 -31.06 -24.11 11.50
CA ILE A 23 -32.46 -23.73 11.74
C ILE A 23 -33.42 -24.89 11.42
N PHE A 24 -33.20 -25.59 10.30
CA PHE A 24 -34.18 -26.53 9.74
C PHE A 24 -33.66 -27.97 9.67
N TRP A 25 -32.53 -28.22 9.01
CA TRP A 25 -32.15 -29.60 8.64
C TRP A 25 -31.49 -30.39 9.77
N ALA A 26 -30.81 -29.74 10.71
CA ALA A 26 -30.26 -30.37 11.90
C ALA A 26 -31.34 -30.93 12.81
N LYS A 27 -32.46 -30.21 12.96
CA LYS A 27 -33.60 -30.64 13.79
C LYS A 27 -34.33 -31.86 13.25
N LYS A 28 -34.23 -32.12 11.94
CA LYS A 28 -34.88 -33.24 11.26
C LYS A 28 -34.00 -34.50 11.16
N ARG A 29 -32.72 -34.43 11.54
CA ARG A 29 -31.78 -35.55 11.43
C ARG A 29 -31.95 -36.53 12.60
N ALA A 30 -31.87 -37.82 12.28
CA ALA A 30 -31.84 -38.85 13.31
C ALA A 30 -30.53 -38.77 14.13
N PRO A 31 -30.53 -39.20 15.40
CA PRO A 31 -29.32 -39.26 16.22
C PRO A 31 -28.21 -40.06 15.50
N GLY A 32 -27.03 -39.48 15.32
CA GLY A 32 -25.90 -40.11 14.63
C GLY A 32 -25.91 -40.02 13.10
N GLN A 33 -26.97 -39.49 12.49
CA GLN A 33 -27.02 -39.28 11.03
C GLN A 33 -26.08 -38.13 10.62
N LYS A 34 -25.08 -38.46 9.80
CA LYS A 34 -24.17 -37.45 9.24
C LYS A 34 -24.90 -36.51 8.28
N PRO A 35 -24.56 -35.21 8.26
CA PRO A 35 -25.06 -34.29 7.24
C PRO A 35 -24.59 -34.72 5.84
N GLY A 36 -25.33 -34.34 4.81
CA GLY A 36 -24.88 -34.52 3.43
C GLY A 36 -23.61 -33.71 3.15
N HIS A 37 -22.81 -34.15 2.18
CA HIS A 37 -21.49 -33.56 1.88
C HIS A 37 -21.51 -32.03 1.67
N ILE A 38 -22.55 -31.49 1.03
CA ILE A 38 -22.68 -30.04 0.80
C ILE A 38 -22.75 -29.26 2.13
N ILE A 39 -23.50 -29.78 3.10
CA ILE A 39 -23.68 -29.17 4.42
C ILE A 39 -22.38 -29.30 5.22
N GLU A 40 -21.75 -30.48 5.18
CA GLU A 40 -20.48 -30.74 5.87
C GLU A 40 -19.36 -29.81 5.38
N TYR A 41 -19.22 -29.67 4.05
CA TYR A 41 -18.27 -28.74 3.44
C TYR A 41 -18.61 -27.30 3.76
N SER A 42 -19.89 -26.89 3.66
CA SER A 42 -20.31 -25.53 3.98
C SER A 42 -19.97 -25.17 5.43
N ARG A 43 -20.24 -26.07 6.38
CA ARG A 43 -19.91 -25.87 7.80
C ARG A 43 -18.41 -25.78 8.06
N SER A 44 -17.61 -26.60 7.36
CA SER A 44 -16.15 -26.65 7.55
C SER A 44 -15.44 -25.45 6.92
N PHE A 45 -15.87 -25.05 5.72
CA PHE A 45 -15.22 -23.97 4.98
C PHE A 45 -15.74 -22.58 5.31
N PHE A 46 -16.99 -22.43 5.79
CA PHE A 46 -17.53 -21.13 6.19
C PHE A 46 -16.62 -20.34 7.14
N PRO A 47 -16.14 -20.87 8.29
CA PRO A 47 -15.27 -20.10 9.17
C PRO A 47 -13.96 -19.70 8.49
N VAL A 48 -13.41 -20.57 7.62
CA VAL A 48 -12.19 -20.26 6.86
C VAL A 48 -12.44 -19.10 5.89
N PHE A 49 -13.47 -19.20 5.04
CA PHE A 49 -13.80 -18.14 4.09
C PHE A 49 -14.16 -16.83 4.79
N PHE A 50 -14.92 -16.91 5.89
CA PHE A 50 -15.29 -15.75 6.67
C PHE A 50 -14.08 -15.07 7.32
N ILE A 51 -13.14 -15.83 7.92
CA ILE A 51 -11.91 -15.27 8.47
C ILE A 51 -11.05 -14.65 7.38
N VAL A 52 -10.83 -15.34 6.26
CA VAL A 52 -10.06 -14.79 5.13
C VAL A 52 -10.76 -13.54 4.58
N LEU A 53 -12.09 -13.52 4.55
CA LEU A 53 -12.88 -12.36 4.13
C LEU A 53 -12.67 -11.19 5.09
N LEU A 54 -12.71 -11.40 6.41
CA LEU A 54 -12.46 -10.35 7.40
C LEU A 54 -11.02 -9.82 7.32
N LEU A 55 -10.04 -10.73 7.29
CA LEU A 55 -8.62 -10.38 7.15
C LEU A 55 -8.37 -9.55 5.90
N ARG A 56 -8.95 -9.93 4.77
CA ARG A 56 -8.75 -9.25 3.51
C ARG A 56 -9.54 -7.96 3.39
N SER A 57 -10.78 -7.98 3.84
CA SER A 57 -11.67 -6.81 3.72
C SER A 57 -11.15 -5.65 4.53
N PHE A 58 -10.47 -5.96 5.64
CA PHE A 58 -10.14 -4.92 6.60
C PHE A 58 -8.67 -4.89 7.04
N LEU A 59 -8.00 -6.03 7.28
CA LEU A 59 -6.68 -6.02 7.94
C LEU A 59 -5.51 -5.73 6.98
N VAL A 60 -5.22 -6.65 6.05
CA VAL A 60 -3.97 -6.61 5.28
C VAL A 60 -4.18 -7.04 3.84
N GLU A 61 -3.67 -6.23 2.91
CA GLU A 61 -3.64 -6.55 1.48
C GLU A 61 -2.19 -6.66 0.98
N PRO A 62 -1.83 -7.75 0.27
CA PRO A 62 -0.51 -7.90 -0.31
C PRO A 62 -0.41 -7.17 -1.65
N PHE A 63 0.65 -6.40 -1.85
CA PHE A 63 0.99 -5.78 -3.12
C PHE A 63 2.39 -6.23 -3.58
N ARG A 64 2.57 -6.39 -4.88
CA ARG A 64 3.89 -6.60 -5.49
C ARG A 64 4.38 -5.28 -6.08
N ILE A 65 5.63 -4.92 -5.81
CA ILE A 65 6.26 -3.69 -6.32
C ILE A 65 6.78 -3.94 -7.74
N PRO A 66 6.21 -3.27 -8.77
CA PRO A 66 6.58 -3.51 -10.16
C PRO A 66 7.61 -2.52 -10.71
N SER A 67 7.90 -1.41 -10.00
CA SER A 67 8.75 -0.31 -10.47
C SER A 67 9.70 0.19 -9.39
N GLY A 68 10.82 0.79 -9.80
CA GLY A 68 11.88 1.29 -8.92
C GLY A 68 11.69 2.71 -8.36
N SER A 69 10.49 3.28 -8.47
CA SER A 69 10.23 4.68 -8.05
C SER A 69 10.36 4.94 -6.54
N LEU A 70 10.34 3.89 -5.73
CA LEU A 70 10.58 3.94 -4.28
C LEU A 70 11.94 3.34 -3.89
N GLU A 71 12.84 3.10 -4.84
CA GLU A 71 14.21 2.71 -4.52
C GLU A 71 14.94 3.86 -3.80
N PRO A 72 15.80 3.56 -2.81
CA PRO A 72 16.19 2.23 -2.34
C PRO A 72 15.29 1.63 -1.25
N THR A 73 14.24 2.33 -0.81
CA THR A 73 13.36 1.87 0.27
C THR A 73 12.60 0.60 -0.11
N LEU A 74 11.94 0.61 -1.27
CA LEU A 74 11.27 -0.54 -1.87
C LEU A 74 11.88 -0.84 -3.23
N LEU A 75 12.26 -2.10 -3.43
CA LEU A 75 12.91 -2.58 -4.65
C LEU A 75 11.88 -3.25 -5.56
N VAL A 76 12.17 -3.27 -6.87
CA VAL A 76 11.39 -4.08 -7.81
C VAL A 76 11.40 -5.55 -7.36
N GLY A 77 10.21 -6.14 -7.26
CA GLY A 77 10.02 -7.51 -6.78
C GLY A 77 9.85 -7.67 -5.26
N ASP A 78 9.85 -6.57 -4.50
CA ASP A 78 9.35 -6.58 -3.11
C ASP A 78 7.85 -6.91 -3.09
N PHE A 79 7.43 -7.67 -2.10
CA PHE A 79 6.03 -7.91 -1.75
C PHE A 79 5.75 -7.24 -0.41
N VAL A 80 4.85 -6.26 -0.43
CA VAL A 80 4.52 -5.43 0.73
C VAL A 80 3.16 -5.79 1.30
N ALA A 81 3.06 -5.72 2.61
CA ALA A 81 1.81 -5.80 3.35
C ALA A 81 1.31 -4.38 3.60
N VAL A 82 0.05 -4.16 3.24
CA VAL A 82 -0.60 -2.84 3.33
C VAL A 82 -1.75 -2.92 4.32
N ASN A 83 -1.70 -2.07 5.35
CA ASN A 83 -2.76 -1.91 6.33
C ASN A 83 -3.84 -0.98 5.78
N LYS A 84 -5.02 -1.54 5.46
CA LYS A 84 -6.14 -0.78 4.90
C LYS A 84 -6.87 0.06 5.94
N PHE A 85 -6.93 -0.40 7.20
CA PHE A 85 -7.53 0.35 8.30
C PHE A 85 -6.82 1.67 8.60
N ALA A 86 -5.54 1.80 8.23
CA ALA A 86 -4.79 3.02 8.50
C ALA A 86 -5.50 4.26 7.94
N TYR A 87 -6.19 4.15 6.80
CA TYR A 87 -6.83 5.27 6.12
C TYR A 87 -8.36 5.12 6.00
N GLY A 88 -8.99 4.49 7.00
CA GLY A 88 -10.44 4.36 7.11
C GLY A 88 -10.98 2.96 6.85
N LEU A 89 -12.18 2.70 7.37
CA LEU A 89 -12.90 1.44 7.15
C LEU A 89 -13.64 1.51 5.81
N LYS A 90 -13.28 0.65 4.85
CA LYS A 90 -13.93 0.59 3.54
C LYS A 90 -14.72 -0.71 3.37
N LEU A 91 -15.89 -0.64 2.72
CA LEU A 91 -16.68 -1.84 2.44
C LEU A 91 -15.94 -2.80 1.50
N PRO A 92 -16.03 -4.12 1.72
CA PRO A 92 -15.54 -5.10 0.77
C PRO A 92 -16.18 -4.86 -0.61
N VAL A 93 -15.39 -4.99 -1.68
CA VAL A 93 -15.81 -4.86 -3.09
C VAL A 93 -16.19 -3.44 -3.52
N LEU A 94 -17.05 -2.75 -2.77
CA LEU A 94 -17.52 -1.38 -3.08
C LEU A 94 -16.48 -0.31 -2.74
N GLU A 95 -15.60 -0.60 -1.78
CA GLU A 95 -14.49 0.27 -1.35
C GLU A 95 -14.92 1.67 -0.89
N THR A 96 -16.21 1.84 -0.62
CA THR A 96 -16.80 3.04 -0.03
C THR A 96 -16.37 3.14 1.43
N GLU A 97 -15.91 4.33 1.82
CA GLU A 97 -15.52 4.63 3.20
C GLU A 97 -16.77 4.74 4.10
N VAL A 98 -16.75 4.02 5.22
CA VAL A 98 -17.85 3.97 6.19
C VAL A 98 -17.48 4.68 7.48
N VAL A 99 -16.22 4.56 7.90
CA VAL A 99 -15.70 5.18 9.12
C VAL A 99 -14.33 5.79 8.81
N PRO A 100 -14.18 7.13 8.90
CA PRO A 100 -12.87 7.76 8.84
C PRO A 100 -12.10 7.40 10.11
N ILE A 101 -10.92 6.79 9.96
CA ILE A 101 -10.10 6.33 11.09
C ILE A 101 -8.93 7.27 11.32
N SER A 102 -8.05 7.43 10.33
CA SER A 102 -6.92 8.34 10.42
C SER A 102 -6.47 8.81 9.04
N ASN A 103 -5.88 10.00 9.01
CA ASN A 103 -5.28 10.55 7.81
C ASN A 103 -3.81 10.11 7.73
N PRO A 104 -3.27 9.88 6.50
CA PRO A 104 -1.85 9.70 6.31
C PRO A 104 -1.03 10.82 6.94
N LYS A 105 0.13 10.43 7.46
CA LYS A 105 1.10 11.35 8.04
C LYS A 105 2.27 11.53 7.10
N THR A 106 2.90 12.70 7.17
CA THR A 106 4.17 12.98 6.49
C THR A 106 5.20 11.88 6.81
N GLY A 107 5.85 11.38 5.77
CA GLY A 107 6.83 10.30 5.83
C GLY A 107 6.24 8.91 5.64
N GLU A 108 4.94 8.69 5.80
CA GLU A 108 4.38 7.35 5.58
C GLU A 108 4.42 6.94 4.10
N ILE A 109 4.46 5.62 3.82
CA ILE A 109 4.32 5.10 2.46
C ILE A 109 2.87 4.64 2.26
N ALA A 110 2.20 5.24 1.29
CA ALA A 110 0.79 5.00 1.02
C ALA A 110 0.59 4.34 -0.35
N VAL A 111 -0.33 3.39 -0.42
CA VAL A 111 -0.91 2.89 -1.67
C VAL A 111 -2.17 3.69 -1.98
N PHE A 112 -2.34 4.10 -3.22
CA PHE A 112 -3.48 4.90 -3.69
C PHE A 112 -3.77 4.63 -5.17
N ARG A 113 -5.01 4.88 -5.60
CA ARG A 113 -5.35 4.88 -7.04
C ARG A 113 -4.72 6.08 -7.72
N TRP A 114 -4.09 5.88 -8.86
CA TRP A 114 -3.41 6.94 -9.59
C TRP A 114 -4.42 7.98 -10.11
N PRO A 115 -4.29 9.28 -9.77
CA PRO A 115 -5.33 10.26 -10.09
C PRO A 115 -5.72 10.39 -11.58
N PRO A 116 -4.77 10.42 -12.53
CA PRO A 116 -5.06 10.46 -13.97
C PRO A 116 -5.79 9.23 -14.51
N ASP A 117 -5.51 8.04 -13.98
CA ASP A 117 -6.21 6.79 -14.33
C ASP A 117 -6.37 5.90 -13.09
N PRO A 118 -7.53 5.97 -12.40
CA PRO A 118 -7.77 5.27 -11.15
C PRO A 118 -7.85 3.75 -11.26
N THR A 119 -7.69 3.18 -12.46
CA THR A 119 -7.61 1.73 -12.65
C THR A 119 -6.27 1.15 -12.17
N TYR A 120 -5.25 2.00 -12.02
CA TYR A 120 -3.92 1.62 -11.55
C TYR A 120 -3.70 2.03 -10.09
N ASP A 121 -3.17 1.10 -9.28
CA ASP A 121 -2.67 1.41 -7.94
C ASP A 121 -1.19 1.84 -8.00
N TYR A 122 -0.88 2.93 -7.30
CA TYR A 122 0.46 3.47 -7.12
C TYR A 122 0.85 3.43 -5.65
N ILE A 123 2.15 3.42 -5.40
CA ILE A 123 2.73 3.49 -4.07
C ILE A 123 3.81 4.57 -4.07
N LYS A 124 3.74 5.49 -3.10
CA LYS A 124 4.66 6.62 -2.93
C LYS A 124 4.73 7.03 -1.45
N ARG A 125 5.70 7.87 -1.11
CA ARG A 125 5.82 8.48 0.22
C ARG A 125 4.93 9.72 0.29
N VAL A 126 4.20 9.86 1.39
CA VAL A 126 3.43 11.07 1.72
C VAL A 126 4.40 12.16 2.14
N ILE A 127 4.48 13.20 1.34
CA ILE A 127 5.34 14.35 1.60
C ILE A 127 4.57 15.48 2.26
N GLY A 128 3.42 15.84 1.68
CA GLY A 128 2.56 16.89 2.21
C GLY A 128 1.17 16.37 2.56
N ILE A 129 0.68 16.78 3.72
CA ILE A 129 -0.70 16.54 4.18
C ILE A 129 -1.54 17.83 4.03
N PRO A 130 -2.88 17.79 4.15
CA PRO A 130 -3.73 18.98 4.05
C PRO A 130 -3.21 20.18 4.84
N GLY A 131 -3.09 21.33 4.18
CA GLY A 131 -2.61 22.59 4.78
C GLY A 131 -1.09 22.79 4.75
N ASP A 132 -0.30 21.76 4.45
CA ASP A 132 1.16 21.90 4.37
C ASP A 132 1.59 22.81 3.23
N LYS A 133 2.57 23.67 3.50
CA LYS A 133 3.33 24.39 2.49
C LYS A 133 4.55 23.56 2.12
N VAL A 134 4.59 23.04 0.89
CA VAL A 134 5.70 22.21 0.40
C VAL A 134 6.41 22.97 -0.70
N SER A 135 7.73 23.07 -0.59
CA SER A 135 8.58 23.55 -1.67
C SER A 135 9.70 22.57 -1.98
N TYR A 136 10.11 22.55 -3.24
CA TYR A 136 11.22 21.74 -3.70
C TYR A 136 12.07 22.61 -4.61
N HIS A 137 13.30 22.90 -4.19
CA HIS A 137 14.24 23.72 -4.95
C HIS A 137 15.62 23.11 -4.92
N ASN A 138 16.30 23.07 -6.07
CA ASN A 138 17.65 22.50 -6.18
C ASN A 138 17.75 21.11 -5.51
N LYS A 139 16.75 20.28 -5.79
CA LYS A 139 16.58 18.93 -5.24
C LYS A 139 16.42 18.83 -3.72
N THR A 140 16.06 19.92 -3.07
CA THR A 140 15.92 20.01 -1.61
C THR A 140 14.47 20.30 -1.26
N LEU A 141 13.91 19.48 -0.40
CA LEU A 141 12.52 19.57 0.02
C LEU A 141 12.39 20.40 1.30
N THR A 142 11.40 21.27 1.38
CA THR A 142 11.06 22.04 2.58
C THR A 142 9.57 21.92 2.85
N ILE A 143 9.19 21.64 4.10
CA ILE A 143 7.79 21.52 4.53
C ILE A 143 7.56 22.50 5.67
N ASN A 144 6.59 23.40 5.52
CA ASN A 144 6.23 24.42 6.51
C ASN A 144 7.43 25.24 6.99
N GLY A 145 8.34 25.58 6.07
CA GLY A 145 9.55 26.34 6.36
C GLY A 145 10.69 25.52 7.00
N LYS A 146 10.50 24.21 7.22
CA LYS A 146 11.55 23.32 7.72
C LYS A 146 12.13 22.47 6.59
N GLU A 147 13.42 22.68 6.33
CA GLU A 147 14.17 21.91 5.32
C GLU A 147 14.30 20.45 5.73
N ALA A 148 14.04 19.54 4.79
CA ALA A 148 14.32 18.12 4.94
C ALA A 148 15.82 17.87 4.75
N THR A 149 16.57 17.93 5.86
CA THR A 149 18.03 17.79 5.83
C THR A 149 18.43 16.44 5.25
N ARG A 150 19.47 16.45 4.41
CA ARG A 150 20.01 15.24 3.78
C ARG A 150 21.48 15.01 4.13
N THR A 151 21.85 13.76 4.34
CA THR A 151 23.26 13.35 4.53
C THR A 151 23.65 12.39 3.44
N PHE A 152 24.74 12.70 2.72
CA PHE A 152 25.28 11.82 1.69
C PHE A 152 25.73 10.50 2.31
N VAL A 153 25.41 9.40 1.63
CA VAL A 153 25.80 8.04 2.04
C VAL A 153 26.88 7.52 1.11
N GLU A 154 26.55 7.38 -0.18
CA GLU A 154 27.45 6.79 -1.18
C GLU A 154 26.97 7.10 -2.61
N TYR A 155 27.85 6.90 -3.58
CA TYR A 155 27.47 6.76 -4.99
C TYR A 155 27.23 5.28 -5.29
N THR A 156 26.13 4.96 -5.98
CA THR A 156 25.75 3.58 -6.31
C THR A 156 25.02 3.53 -7.65
N ILE A 157 24.53 2.34 -8.02
CA ILE A 157 23.73 2.10 -9.22
C ILE A 157 22.30 1.76 -8.79
N ASP A 158 21.32 2.44 -9.36
CA ASP A 158 19.90 2.08 -9.26
C ASP A 158 19.67 0.72 -9.93
N GLU A 159 19.13 -0.25 -9.19
CA GLU A 159 18.98 -1.63 -9.67
C GLU A 159 17.98 -1.70 -10.83
N SER A 160 16.94 -0.87 -10.79
CA SER A 160 15.88 -0.82 -11.79
C SER A 160 16.38 -0.16 -13.08
N SER A 161 16.93 1.05 -13.01
CA SER A 161 17.31 1.85 -14.19
C SER A 161 18.72 1.57 -14.72
N GLY A 162 19.61 1.01 -13.89
CA GLY A 162 21.03 0.84 -14.21
C GLY A 162 21.83 2.14 -14.25
N LYS A 163 21.27 3.25 -13.75
CA LYS A 163 21.90 4.58 -13.76
C LYS A 163 22.70 4.82 -12.48
N ALA A 164 23.74 5.62 -12.60
CA ALA A 164 24.50 6.09 -11.45
C ALA A 164 23.66 7.09 -10.64
N VAL A 165 23.58 6.87 -9.34
CA VAL A 165 22.80 7.66 -8.39
C VAL A 165 23.63 7.99 -7.15
N ALA A 166 23.36 9.13 -6.55
CA ALA A 166 23.83 9.47 -5.21
C ALA A 166 22.77 9.10 -4.19
N LYS A 167 23.13 8.27 -3.22
CA LYS A 167 22.26 7.87 -2.11
C LYS A 167 22.40 8.86 -0.96
N TYR A 168 21.27 9.32 -0.44
CA TYR A 168 21.20 10.18 0.73
C TYR A 168 20.27 9.59 1.78
N LYS A 169 20.52 9.91 3.05
CA LYS A 169 19.53 9.82 4.12
C LYS A 169 18.83 11.16 4.24
N GLU A 170 17.53 11.21 4.00
CA GLU A 170 16.70 12.41 4.17
C GLU A 170 15.90 12.31 5.47
N ASN A 171 15.88 13.41 6.23
CA ASN A 171 15.06 13.55 7.44
C ASN A 171 13.81 14.37 7.14
N LEU A 172 12.68 13.68 7.03
CA LEU A 172 11.39 14.30 6.80
C LEU A 172 10.67 14.50 8.14
N ASN A 173 10.94 15.62 8.81
CA ASN A 173 10.32 15.98 10.09
C ASN A 173 10.41 14.90 11.19
N GLY A 174 11.51 14.13 11.22
CA GLY A 174 11.75 13.04 12.17
C GLY A 174 11.72 11.66 11.54
N VAL A 175 11.15 11.51 10.33
CA VAL A 175 11.16 10.26 9.57
C VAL A 175 12.39 10.21 8.68
N VAL A 176 13.40 9.44 9.11
CA VAL A 176 14.65 9.27 8.34
C VAL A 176 14.50 8.11 7.37
N HIS A 177 14.68 8.38 6.08
CA HIS A 177 14.62 7.38 5.02
C HIS A 177 15.72 7.59 3.99
N ASP A 178 15.98 6.57 3.18
CA ASP A 178 16.96 6.65 2.10
C ASP A 178 16.29 7.17 0.82
N ILE A 179 16.97 8.01 0.05
CA ILE A 179 16.54 8.50 -1.27
C ILE A 179 17.67 8.36 -2.28
N PHE A 180 17.29 8.27 -3.56
CA PHE A 180 18.22 8.41 -4.69
C PHE A 180 18.03 9.76 -5.37
N ILE A 181 19.16 10.38 -5.71
CA ILE A 181 19.24 11.61 -6.50
C ILE A 181 20.25 11.41 -7.63
N ARG A 182 19.90 11.85 -8.82
CA ARG A 182 20.71 11.87 -10.03
C ARG A 182 21.23 13.27 -10.31
N ALA A 183 22.54 13.42 -10.47
CA ALA A 183 23.15 14.71 -10.74
C ALA A 183 22.88 15.21 -12.17
N ASP A 184 22.60 14.29 -13.11
CA ASP A 184 22.37 14.58 -14.53
C ASP A 184 20.94 15.05 -14.85
N VAL A 185 20.01 14.91 -13.90
CA VAL A 185 18.61 15.31 -14.09
C VAL A 185 18.36 16.67 -13.44
N PRO A 186 17.78 17.67 -14.15
CA PRO A 186 17.48 18.96 -13.56
C PRO A 186 16.39 18.86 -12.47
N SER A 187 16.40 19.78 -11.51
CA SER A 187 15.36 19.88 -10.48
C SER A 187 14.05 20.39 -11.08
N VAL A 188 12.92 19.85 -10.63
CA VAL A 188 11.58 20.35 -10.94
C VAL A 188 11.16 21.26 -9.79
N ASP A 189 11.47 22.54 -9.92
CA ASP A 189 11.29 23.50 -8.83
C ASP A 189 9.83 23.96 -8.69
N PHE A 190 9.31 23.98 -7.46
CA PHE A 190 7.94 24.42 -7.17
C PHE A 190 7.72 24.86 -5.71
N ASP A 191 6.66 25.63 -5.51
CA ASP A 191 6.05 25.95 -4.22
C ASP A 191 4.55 25.66 -4.30
N ILE A 192 4.03 24.87 -3.37
CA ILE A 192 2.61 24.53 -3.30
C ILE A 192 2.08 24.60 -1.87
N VAL A 193 0.75 24.72 -1.76
CA VAL A 193 0.00 24.47 -0.54
C VAL A 193 -0.92 23.30 -0.81
N VAL A 194 -0.83 22.25 0.01
CA VAL A 194 -1.64 21.05 -0.16
C VAL A 194 -3.10 21.37 0.19
N PRO A 195 -4.06 21.20 -0.76
CA PRO A 195 -5.45 21.48 -0.50
C PRO A 195 -6.06 20.56 0.56
N GLU A 196 -7.17 21.00 1.17
CA GLU A 196 -7.96 20.15 2.07
C GLU A 196 -8.37 18.83 1.40
N GLY A 197 -8.34 17.74 2.17
CA GLY A 197 -8.67 16.39 1.70
C GLY A 197 -7.73 15.82 0.63
N ASN A 198 -6.57 16.44 0.39
CA ASN A 198 -5.60 16.02 -0.60
C ASN A 198 -4.20 15.80 0.01
N TYR A 199 -3.37 15.04 -0.71
CA TYR A 199 -2.01 14.69 -0.29
C TYR A 199 -1.02 14.92 -1.43
N PHE A 200 0.19 15.34 -1.08
CA PHE A 200 1.31 15.44 -2.02
C PHE A 200 2.25 14.25 -1.84
N MET A 201 2.45 13.48 -2.90
CA MET A 201 3.16 12.21 -2.89
C MET A 201 4.45 12.30 -3.71
N MET A 202 5.56 11.74 -3.22
CA MET A 202 6.81 11.63 -3.98
C MET A 202 7.44 10.24 -3.88
N GLY A 203 8.21 9.88 -4.90
CA GLY A 203 9.08 8.71 -4.85
C GLY A 203 10.36 8.98 -4.09
N ASP A 204 10.93 7.94 -3.50
CA ASP A 204 12.24 7.97 -2.86
C ASP A 204 13.35 7.97 -3.92
N ASN A 205 13.08 7.40 -5.10
CA ASN A 205 13.92 7.56 -6.27
C ASN A 205 13.54 8.87 -6.98
N ARG A 206 14.13 9.98 -6.51
CA ARG A 206 13.62 11.33 -6.77
C ARG A 206 13.61 11.71 -8.24
N ASP A 207 14.52 11.19 -9.02
CA ASP A 207 14.67 11.56 -10.43
C ASP A 207 14.14 10.50 -11.40
N ASP A 208 13.72 9.33 -10.89
CA ASP A 208 13.11 8.24 -11.65
C ASP A 208 11.74 7.85 -11.05
N SER A 209 10.92 8.87 -10.74
CA SER A 209 9.57 8.71 -10.18
C SER A 209 8.54 9.64 -10.82
N ALA A 210 7.49 9.05 -11.40
CA ALA A 210 6.29 9.76 -11.81
C ALA A 210 5.34 9.92 -10.60
N ASP A 211 5.35 11.09 -9.98
CA ASP A 211 4.62 11.41 -8.75
C ASP A 211 3.95 12.80 -8.79
N SER A 212 3.55 13.34 -7.63
CA SER A 212 2.73 14.56 -7.55
C SER A 212 3.36 15.79 -8.23
N ARG A 213 4.67 15.78 -8.46
CA ARG A 213 5.37 16.80 -9.25
C ARG A 213 4.87 16.90 -10.70
N TYR A 214 4.28 15.83 -11.21
CA TYR A 214 3.83 15.74 -12.61
C TYR A 214 2.30 15.70 -12.75
N TRP A 215 1.58 15.09 -11.82
CA TRP A 215 0.12 14.92 -11.90
C TRP A 215 -0.68 15.60 -10.79
N GLY A 216 -0.01 16.32 -9.86
CA GLY A 216 -0.69 17.06 -8.79
C GLY A 216 -1.04 16.20 -7.58
N TYR A 217 -2.20 16.42 -6.98
CA TYR A 217 -2.52 15.88 -5.65
C TYR A 217 -3.30 14.56 -5.68
N VAL A 218 -3.22 13.79 -4.59
CA VAL A 218 -4.05 12.59 -4.38
C VAL A 218 -5.20 12.92 -3.45
N PRO A 219 -6.46 12.79 -3.89
CA PRO A 219 -7.61 12.93 -3.00
C PRO A 219 -7.66 11.81 -1.94
N ASN A 220 -8.13 12.10 -0.74
CA ASN A 220 -8.31 11.13 0.35
C ASN A 220 -9.08 9.87 -0.09
N ALA A 221 -10.10 10.05 -0.92
CA ALA A 221 -10.91 8.95 -1.46
C ALA A 221 -10.10 7.90 -2.22
N TYR A 222 -8.93 8.28 -2.78
CA TYR A 222 -8.10 7.42 -3.61
C TYR A 222 -7.11 6.60 -2.79
N LEU A 223 -6.90 6.93 -1.50
CA LEU A 223 -6.03 6.18 -0.61
C LEU A 223 -6.55 4.76 -0.39
N ARG A 224 -5.65 3.78 -0.37
CA ARG A 224 -5.97 2.35 -0.23
C ARG A 224 -5.48 1.78 1.09
N GLY A 225 -4.32 2.25 1.57
CA GLY A 225 -3.77 1.85 2.85
C GLY A 225 -2.29 2.20 3.00
N LYS A 226 -1.76 1.97 4.20
CA LYS A 226 -0.36 2.22 4.57
C LYS A 226 0.49 0.99 4.38
N ALA A 227 1.56 1.07 3.60
CA ALA A 227 2.56 0.00 3.52
C ALA A 227 3.40 -0.01 4.81
N PHE A 228 3.54 -1.17 5.46
CA PHE A 228 4.20 -1.26 6.77
C PHE A 228 5.26 -2.37 6.87
N LEU A 229 5.24 -3.37 5.99
CA LEU A 229 6.14 -4.52 6.06
C LEU A 229 6.45 -5.05 4.66
N VAL A 230 7.71 -5.39 4.40
CA VAL A 230 8.11 -6.25 3.27
C VAL A 230 8.07 -7.70 3.76
N TRP A 231 7.09 -8.48 3.30
CA TRP A 231 6.92 -9.87 3.77
C TRP A 231 7.62 -10.89 2.86
N MET A 232 7.99 -10.50 1.64
CA MET A 232 8.82 -11.29 0.73
C MET A 232 9.54 -10.35 -0.25
N SER A 233 10.68 -10.75 -0.79
CA SER A 233 11.36 -9.99 -1.86
C SER A 233 12.07 -10.93 -2.81
N TRP A 234 11.72 -10.86 -4.09
CA TRP A 234 12.32 -11.66 -5.15
C TRP A 234 13.06 -10.79 -6.16
N ASN A 235 14.32 -11.08 -6.42
CA ASN A 235 15.05 -10.49 -7.52
C ASN A 235 14.91 -11.37 -8.76
N SER A 236 14.13 -10.91 -9.75
CA SER A 236 13.93 -11.65 -11.01
C SER A 236 15.14 -11.61 -11.95
N LYS A 237 16.08 -10.66 -11.77
CA LYS A 237 17.29 -10.57 -12.60
C LYS A 237 18.32 -11.63 -12.21
N THR A 238 18.42 -11.92 -10.91
CA THR A 238 19.35 -12.91 -10.36
C THR A 238 18.69 -14.21 -9.93
N ASP A 239 17.37 -14.34 -10.12
CA ASP A 239 16.54 -15.48 -9.72
C ASP A 239 16.72 -15.90 -8.24
N ASN A 240 16.79 -14.91 -7.35
CA ASN A 240 17.14 -15.14 -5.95
C ASN A 240 16.27 -14.35 -4.97
N LEU A 241 16.06 -14.91 -3.78
CA LEU A 241 15.35 -14.25 -2.69
C LEU A 241 16.27 -13.25 -1.97
N ARG A 242 15.80 -12.01 -1.77
CA ARG A 242 16.53 -11.01 -0.97
C ARG A 242 16.21 -11.19 0.52
N TRP A 243 16.87 -12.14 1.17
CA TRP A 243 16.64 -12.48 2.59
C TRP A 243 16.69 -11.26 3.53
N SER A 244 17.60 -10.32 3.29
CA SER A 244 17.76 -9.09 4.10
C SER A 244 16.57 -8.13 4.04
N LYS A 245 15.67 -8.29 3.07
CA LYS A 245 14.46 -7.47 2.92
C LYS A 245 13.25 -8.07 3.62
N ILE A 246 13.23 -9.38 3.85
CA ILE A 246 12.09 -10.07 4.45
C ILE A 246 11.97 -9.66 5.92
N GLY A 247 10.76 -9.27 6.34
CA GLY A 247 10.50 -8.82 7.69
C GLY A 247 10.86 -7.35 7.93
N ARG A 248 11.39 -6.63 6.93
CA ARG A 248 11.76 -5.22 7.08
C ARG A 248 10.51 -4.36 7.24
N LEU A 249 10.46 -3.63 8.35
CA LEU A 249 9.44 -2.60 8.56
C LEU A 249 9.69 -1.41 7.64
N ILE A 250 8.59 -0.87 7.13
CA ILE A 250 8.58 0.29 6.26
C ILE A 250 8.33 1.51 7.13
N HIS A 251 9.28 2.46 7.09
CA HIS A 251 9.23 3.74 7.78
C HIS A 251 9.18 4.88 6.77
#